data_AF-A0A8I0GPW6-F1
#
_entry.id   AF-A0A8I0GPW6-F1
#
_cell.length_a   1.000
_cell.length_b   1.000
_cell.length_c   1.000
_cell.angle_alpha   90.00
_cell.angle_beta   90.00
_cell.angle_gamma   90.00
#
_symmetry.space_group_name_H-M   'P 1'
#
loop_
_entity.id
_entity.type
_entity.pdbx_description
1 polymer ?
#
loop_
_entity_poly.entity_id
_entity_poly.type
_entity_poly.pdbx_seq_one_letter_code
_entity_poly.pdbx_strand_id
1 'polypeptide(L)'
;MAAILILGPFSLQAAPLAAIPERVSQRDLRNYASALLKVQEIRKIADRSWKSASPAERASLKAQSQSAIYEALARYGFTEASFNRISAAVERTPALRRRVRDLVMRESLDL
;
A
#
# COMPACT_ATOMS: atom_id res chain seq x y z
N MET A 1 -18.64 34.76 41.43
CA MET A 1 -18.39 34.47 40.00
C MET A 1 -17.67 33.14 39.90
N ALA A 2 -18.39 32.07 39.57
CA ALA A 2 -17.81 30.75 39.36
C ALA A 2 -18.19 30.31 37.95
N ALA A 3 -17.20 30.21 37.06
CA ALA A 3 -17.38 29.71 35.70
C ALA A 3 -16.96 28.23 35.69
N ILE A 4 -17.93 27.34 35.56
CA ILE A 4 -17.71 25.91 35.33
C ILE A 4 -17.67 25.73 33.81
N LEU A 5 -16.47 25.48 33.27
CA LEU A 5 -16.26 25.04 31.89
C LEU A 5 -16.59 23.54 31.81
N ILE A 6 -17.75 23.23 31.23
CA ILE A 6 -18.14 21.85 30.91
C ILE A 6 -17.36 21.43 29.66
N LEU A 7 -16.35 20.58 29.84
CA LEU A 7 -15.75 19.81 28.75
C LEU A 7 -16.81 18.87 28.17
N GLY A 8 -17.29 19.19 26.97
CA GLY A 8 -18.15 18.30 26.20
C GLY A 8 -17.43 16.98 25.87
N PRO A 9 -18.15 15.85 25.81
CA PRO A 9 -17.55 14.57 25.46
C PRO A 9 -17.06 14.64 24.02
N PHE A 10 -15.74 14.56 23.87
CA PHE A 10 -15.06 14.34 22.60
C PHE A 10 -15.56 13.00 22.05
N SER A 11 -16.58 13.06 21.19
CA SER A 11 -17.01 11.90 20.42
C SER A 11 -15.87 11.57 19.47
N LEU A 12 -15.09 10.55 19.83
CA LEU A 12 -14.19 9.86 18.91
C LEU A 12 -15.05 9.31 17.77
N GLN A 13 -15.24 10.13 16.75
CA GLN A 13 -15.83 9.73 15.50
C GLN A 13 -14.85 8.74 14.89
N ALA A 14 -15.09 7.46 15.15
CA ALA A 14 -14.43 6.36 14.48
C ALA A 14 -14.60 6.63 12.98
N ALA A 15 -13.48 6.96 12.32
CA ALA A 15 -13.46 7.14 10.88
C ALA A 15 -14.19 5.93 10.28
N PRO A 16 -15.13 6.14 9.33
CA PRO A 16 -15.84 5.03 8.73
C PRO A 16 -14.77 4.09 8.19
N LEU A 17 -14.72 2.88 8.77
CA LEU A 17 -14.04 1.74 8.20
C LEU A 17 -14.63 1.61 6.81
N ALA A 18 -13.97 2.21 5.82
CA ALA A 18 -14.38 2.20 4.43
C ALA A 18 -14.67 0.73 4.12
N ALA A 19 -15.96 0.43 3.97
CA ALA A 19 -16.46 -0.93 3.90
C ALA A 19 -15.56 -1.71 2.96
N ILE A 20 -14.92 -2.77 3.48
CA ILE A 20 -14.08 -3.62 2.66
C ILE A 20 -15.01 -4.12 1.56
N PRO A 21 -14.75 -3.80 0.27
CA PRO A 21 -15.62 -4.28 -0.79
C PRO A 21 -15.67 -5.80 -0.64
N GLU A 22 -16.87 -6.30 -0.38
CA GLU A 22 -17.12 -7.67 0.11
C GLU A 22 -16.65 -8.74 -0.89
N ARG A 23 -16.21 -8.33 -2.09
CA ARG A 23 -15.53 -9.15 -3.08
C ARG A 23 -14.42 -8.36 -3.76
N VAL A 24 -13.16 -8.72 -3.52
CA VAL A 24 -12.03 -8.31 -4.38
C VAL A 24 -12.19 -9.01 -5.73
N SER A 25 -12.27 -8.26 -6.83
CA SER A 25 -12.47 -8.88 -8.15
C SER A 25 -11.21 -9.58 -8.65
N GLN A 26 -11.35 -10.49 -9.62
CA GLN A 26 -10.17 -11.12 -10.25
C GLN A 26 -9.28 -10.10 -10.96
N ARG A 27 -9.88 -9.06 -11.56
CA ARG A 27 -9.12 -7.97 -12.19
C ARG A 27 -8.31 -7.20 -11.15
N ASP A 28 -8.92 -6.88 -10.01
CA ASP A 28 -8.24 -6.19 -8.92
C ASP A 28 -7.10 -7.03 -8.35
N LEU A 29 -7.28 -8.35 -8.21
CA LEU A 29 -6.23 -9.24 -7.75
C LEU A 29 -5.05 -9.34 -8.73
N ARG A 30 -5.31 -9.38 -10.04
CA ARG A 30 -4.23 -9.34 -11.06
C ARG A 30 -3.50 -8.02 -11.02
N ASN A 31 -4.21 -6.90 -11.11
CA ASN A 31 -3.61 -5.58 -11.03
C ASN A 31 -2.81 -5.41 -9.73
N TYR A 32 -3.34 -5.90 -8.61
CA TYR A 32 -2.66 -5.86 -7.31
C TYR A 32 -1.37 -6.67 -7.31
N ALA A 33 -1.36 -7.87 -7.90
CA ALA A 33 -0.16 -8.69 -8.04
C ALA A 33 0.91 -7.97 -8.88
N SER A 34 0.53 -7.38 -10.01
CA SER A 34 1.46 -6.63 -10.87
C SER A 34 2.00 -5.39 -10.19
N ALA A 35 1.13 -4.63 -9.51
CA ALA A 35 1.51 -3.47 -8.73
C ALA A 35 2.47 -3.86 -7.59
N LEU A 36 2.20 -4.98 -6.90
CA LEU A 36 3.05 -5.48 -5.83
C LEU A 36 4.45 -5.84 -6.34
N LEU A 37 4.57 -6.48 -7.51
CA LEU A 37 5.86 -6.76 -8.14
C LEU A 37 6.65 -5.48 -8.41
N LYS A 38 6.02 -4.46 -9.00
CA LYS A 38 6.68 -3.17 -9.27
C LYS A 38 7.08 -2.43 -8.00
N VAL A 39 6.24 -2.44 -6.97
CA VAL A 39 6.59 -1.85 -5.66
C VAL A 39 7.79 -2.56 -5.06
N GLN A 40 7.87 -3.89 -5.12
CA GLN A 40 9.01 -4.66 -4.63
C GLN A 40 10.28 -4.38 -5.44
N GLU A 41 10.18 -4.26 -6.75
CA GLU A 41 11.29 -3.90 -7.64
C GLU A 41 11.87 -2.53 -7.27
N ILE A 42 11.01 -1.52 -7.12
CA ILE A 42 11.41 -0.16 -6.73
C ILE A 42 12.09 -0.18 -5.36
N ARG A 43 11.51 -0.86 -4.37
CA ARG A 43 12.10 -1.00 -3.04
C ARG A 43 13.46 -1.68 -3.08
N LYS A 44 13.61 -2.76 -3.86
CA LYS A 44 14.90 -3.45 -4.03
C LYS A 44 15.97 -2.56 -4.67
N ILE A 45 15.60 -1.73 -5.64
CA ILE A 45 16.52 -0.75 -6.25
C ILE A 45 16.89 0.33 -5.23
N ALA A 46 15.91 0.86 -4.50
CA ALA A 46 16.11 1.86 -3.47
C ALA A 46 17.02 1.33 -2.35
N ASP A 47 16.78 0.12 -1.86
CA ASP A 47 17.57 -0.53 -0.80
C ASP A 47 19.02 -0.77 -1.24
N ARG A 48 19.25 -1.15 -2.51
CA ARG A 48 20.60 -1.27 -3.06
C ARG A 48 21.32 0.07 -3.07
N SER A 49 20.62 1.13 -3.48
CA SER A 49 21.16 2.49 -3.53
C SER A 49 21.38 3.08 -2.13
N TRP A 50 20.53 2.72 -1.17
CA TRP A 50 20.60 3.19 0.20
C TRP A 50 21.89 2.74 0.92
N LYS A 51 22.34 1.51 0.64
CA LYS A 51 23.54 0.93 1.26
C LYS A 51 24.82 1.71 0.93
N SER A 52 24.90 2.31 -0.25
CA SER A 52 26.04 3.11 -0.70
C SER A 52 25.84 4.62 -0.55
N ALA A 53 24.65 5.08 -0.17
CA ALA A 53 24.31 6.50 -0.08
C ALA A 53 24.73 7.14 1.25
N SER A 54 25.18 8.40 1.15
CA SER A 54 25.37 9.31 2.27
C SER A 54 24.04 9.71 2.93
N PRO A 55 24.06 10.24 4.17
CA PRO A 55 22.84 10.71 4.86
C PRO A 55 22.01 11.73 4.07
N ALA A 56 22.64 12.62 3.31
CA ALA A 56 21.95 13.61 2.48
C ALA A 56 21.25 12.97 1.27
N GLU A 57 21.91 12.01 0.62
CA GLU A 57 21.36 11.28 -0.54
C GLU A 57 20.21 10.36 -0.13
N ARG A 58 20.25 9.80 1.09
CA ARG A 58 19.19 8.94 1.63
C ARG A 58 17.83 9.62 1.69
N ALA A 59 17.77 10.89 2.10
CA ALA A 59 16.51 11.65 2.11
C ALA A 59 15.93 11.79 0.69
N SER A 60 16.80 12.09 -0.28
CA SER A 60 16.43 12.19 -1.70
C SER A 60 15.98 10.83 -2.27
N LEU A 61 16.71 9.74 -1.99
CA LEU A 61 16.36 8.39 -2.41
C LEU A 61 15.01 7.93 -1.84
N LYS A 62 14.70 8.31 -0.60
CA LYS A 62 13.39 8.03 0.00
C LYS A 62 12.27 8.75 -0.75
N ALA A 63 12.43 10.04 -1.04
CA ALA A 63 11.43 10.80 -1.79
C ALA A 63 11.24 10.26 -3.22
N GLN A 64 12.34 9.95 -3.91
CA GLN A 64 12.31 9.40 -5.27
C GLN A 64 11.63 8.03 -5.32
N SER A 65 11.99 7.11 -4.41
CA SER A 65 11.36 5.78 -4.35
C SER A 65 9.88 5.86 -4.00
N GLN A 66 9.47 6.79 -3.14
CA GLN A 66 8.06 7.01 -2.81
C GLN A 66 7.27 7.55 -4.02
N SER A 67 7.82 8.52 -4.75
CA SER A 67 7.21 9.01 -6.00
C SER A 67 7.05 7.88 -7.02
N ALA A 68 8.10 7.08 -7.23
CA ALA A 68 8.07 5.95 -8.15
C ALA A 68 7.01 4.91 -7.75
N ILE A 69 6.84 4.64 -6.44
CA ILE A 69 5.78 3.76 -5.94
C ILE A 69 4.40 4.34 -6.30
N TYR A 70 4.16 5.63 -6.07
CA TYR A 70 2.87 6.25 -6.39
C TYR A 70 2.55 6.21 -7.88
N GLU A 71 3.54 6.46 -8.73
CA GLU A 71 3.38 6.32 -10.18
C GLU A 71 3.08 4.88 -10.58
N ALA A 72 3.79 3.90 -10.00
CA ALA A 72 3.54 2.49 -10.28
C ALA A 72 2.11 2.09 -9.86
N LEU A 73 1.66 2.49 -8.67
CA LEU A 73 0.29 2.22 -8.21
C LEU A 73 -0.75 2.84 -9.16
N ALA A 74 -0.55 4.10 -9.57
CA ALA A 74 -1.47 4.80 -10.46
C ALA A 74 -1.60 4.10 -11.83
N ARG A 75 -0.51 3.57 -12.39
CA ARG A 75 -0.53 2.81 -13.66
C ARG A 75 -1.44 1.57 -13.61
N TYR A 76 -1.59 0.96 -12.44
CA TYR A 76 -2.47 -0.20 -12.23
C TYR A 76 -3.86 0.17 -11.70
N GLY A 77 -4.18 1.48 -11.63
CA GLY A 77 -5.47 1.99 -11.18
C GLY A 77 -5.63 2.08 -9.67
N PHE A 78 -4.52 2.11 -8.91
CA PHE A 78 -4.55 2.22 -7.46
C PHE A 78 -4.12 3.59 -6.96
N THR A 79 -4.85 4.08 -5.96
CA THR A 79 -4.31 4.98 -4.95
C THR A 79 -3.65 4.19 -3.83
N GLU A 80 -2.78 4.81 -3.03
CA GLU A 80 -2.19 4.19 -1.83
C GLU A 80 -3.26 3.59 -0.91
N ALA A 81 -4.34 4.33 -0.65
CA ALA A 81 -5.44 3.87 0.20
C ALA A 81 -6.15 2.63 -0.37
N SER A 82 -6.39 2.59 -1.68
CA SER A 82 -7.02 1.43 -2.33
C SER A 82 -6.10 0.20 -2.35
N PHE A 83 -4.79 0.40 -2.58
CA PHE A 83 -3.80 -0.65 -2.53
C PHE A 83 -3.72 -1.25 -1.12
N ASN A 84 -3.59 -0.42 -0.10
CA ASN A 84 -3.52 -0.85 1.31
C ASN A 84 -4.78 -1.58 1.76
N ARG A 85 -5.96 -1.20 1.26
CA ARG A 85 -7.22 -1.91 1.53
C ARG A 85 -7.19 -3.34 0.97
N ILE A 86 -6.71 -3.52 -0.26
CA ILE A 86 -6.56 -4.85 -0.87
C ILE A 86 -5.47 -5.64 -0.14
N SER A 87 -4.33 -5.01 0.20
CA SER A 87 -3.29 -5.64 1.02
C SER A 87 -3.85 -6.19 2.33
N ALA A 88 -4.63 -5.40 3.06
CA ALA A 88 -5.26 -5.83 4.31
C ALA A 88 -6.24 -7.01 4.11
N ALA A 89 -7.01 -7.01 3.01
CA ALA A 89 -7.89 -8.14 2.67
C ALA A 89 -7.09 -9.41 2.34
N VAL A 90 -6.00 -9.29 1.56
CA VAL A 90 -5.10 -10.40 1.21
C VAL A 90 -4.41 -10.97 2.44
N GLU A 91 -3.99 -10.11 3.38
CA GLU A 91 -3.38 -10.53 4.64
C GLU A 91 -4.36 -11.29 5.52
N ARG A 92 -5.60 -10.81 5.65
CA ARG A 92 -6.62 -11.44 6.50
C ARG A 92 -7.21 -12.72 5.93
N THR A 93 -7.15 -12.93 4.61
CA THR A 93 -7.80 -14.07 3.96
C THR A 93 -6.77 -15.03 3.32
N PRO A 94 -6.52 -16.22 3.91
CA PRO A 94 -5.53 -17.18 3.41
C PRO A 94 -5.75 -17.63 1.96
N ALA A 95 -7.00 -17.71 1.51
CA ALA A 95 -7.33 -18.06 0.13
C ALA A 95 -6.92 -16.95 -0.87
N LEU A 96 -7.12 -15.68 -0.50
CA LEU A 96 -6.66 -14.54 -1.31
C LEU A 96 -5.14 -14.48 -1.35
N ARG A 97 -4.48 -14.72 -0.22
CA ARG A 97 -3.01 -14.79 -0.15
C ARG A 97 -2.42 -15.82 -1.10
N ARG A 98 -2.99 -17.04 -1.13
CA ARG A 98 -2.59 -18.09 -2.07
C ARG A 98 -2.78 -17.65 -3.52
N ARG A 99 -3.95 -17.10 -3.85
CA ARG A 99 -4.24 -16.59 -5.21
C ARG A 99 -3.26 -15.50 -5.66
N VAL A 100 -3.01 -14.50 -4.81
CA VAL A 100 -2.04 -13.44 -5.12
C VAL A 100 -0.65 -14.02 -5.33
N ARG A 101 -0.20 -14.94 -4.47
CA ARG A 101 1.10 -15.60 -4.63
C ARG A 101 1.19 -16.31 -5.98
N ASP A 102 0.17 -17.07 -6.36
CA ASP A 102 0.16 -17.82 -7.62
C ASP A 102 0.08 -16.87 -8.85
N LEU A 103 -0.48 -15.67 -8.70
CA LEU A 103 -0.45 -14.63 -9.73
C LEU A 103 0.93 -13.98 -9.83
N VAL A 104 1.51 -13.58 -8.70
CA VAL A 104 2.86 -13.01 -8.61
C VAL A 104 3.90 -13.97 -9.21
N MET A 105 3.79 -15.27 -8.89
CA MET A 105 4.69 -16.28 -9.46
C MET A 105 4.56 -16.36 -10.99
N ARG A 106 3.34 -16.35 -11.53
CA ARG A 106 3.13 -16.36 -12.99
C ARG A 106 3.68 -15.10 -13.65
N GLU A 107 3.33 -13.93 -13.12
CA GLU A 107 3.81 -12.66 -13.68
C GLU A 107 5.33 -12.49 -13.57
N SER A 108 5.96 -13.08 -12.55
CA SER A 108 7.43 -13.07 -12.42
C SER A 108 8.16 -13.94 -13.44
N LEU A 109 7.47 -14.88 -14.09
CA LEU A 109 8.03 -15.72 -15.16
C LEU A 109 7.87 -15.08 -16.55
N ASP A 110 6.92 -14.14 -16.68
CA ASP A 110 6.61 -13.44 -17.93
C ASP A 110 7.38 -12.11 -18.10
N LEU A 111 8.15 -11.68 -17.09
CA LEU A 111 8.99 -10.48 -17.06
C LEU A 111 10.47 -10.81 -17.26
#